data_AF-A0A947A184-F1
#
_entry.id   AF-A0A947A184-F1
#
_cell.length_a   1.000
_cell.length_b   1.000
_cell.length_c   1.000
_cell.angle_alpha   90.00
_cell.angle_beta   90.00
_cell.angle_gamma   90.00
#
_symmetry.space_group_name_H-M   'P 1'
#
loop_
_entity.id
_entity.type
_entity.pdbx_description
1 polymer ?
#
loop_
_entity_poly.entity_id
_entity_poly.type
_entity_poly.pdbx_seq_one_letter_code
_entity_poly.pdbx_strand_id
1 'polypeptide(L)'
;KLDNIFVIDGSKRSTKANAYFSGFGKEKRITLFDTLINDLEEDEIVAVLAHEVGHYKKNHIIVNLIVSILTTGFTLWLLSLFGGNPLLSEALGVNQPSFHIGLVAFGILYSPISEITGLIMNYISRKFEYQADNYAQATYNGDSLIASLKKLSRNTLSNLTPHKAYIFVHYSHPSLLQRYRNLKAGY
;
A
#
# COMPACT_ATOMS: atom_id res chain seq x y z
N LYS A 1 -17.20 0.87 21.22
CA LYS A 1 -18.25 0.53 20.23
C LYS A 1 -17.74 0.95 18.85
N LEU A 2 -17.94 0.09 17.84
CA LEU A 2 -17.66 0.41 16.44
C LEU A 2 -19.00 0.84 15.82
N ASP A 3 -19.30 2.14 15.84
CA ASP A 3 -20.64 2.64 15.49
C ASP A 3 -20.83 2.85 13.96
N ASN A 4 -19.85 2.47 13.13
CA ASN A 4 -19.74 2.89 11.74
C ASN A 4 -19.18 1.79 10.82
N ILE A 5 -19.91 0.69 10.64
CA ILE A 5 -19.58 -0.34 9.64
C ILE A 5 -20.47 -0.13 8.41
N PHE A 6 -19.85 0.06 7.25
CA PHE A 6 -20.52 0.29 5.98
C PHE A 6 -20.16 -0.81 5.00
N VAL A 7 -21.15 -1.22 4.20
CA VAL A 7 -20.95 -2.12 3.07
C VAL A 7 -21.07 -1.32 1.78
N ILE A 8 -20.15 -1.54 0.84
CA ILE A 8 -20.19 -0.91 -0.48
C ILE A 8 -20.31 -1.97 -1.58
N ASP A 9 -21.02 -1.61 -2.66
CA ASP A 9 -21.16 -2.42 -3.87
C ASP A 9 -19.86 -2.40 -4.71
N GLY A 10 -18.83 -3.10 -4.23
CA GLY A 10 -17.57 -3.27 -4.94
C GLY A 10 -17.72 -4.10 -6.22
N SER A 11 -18.65 -5.06 -6.20
CA SER A 11 -18.97 -5.96 -7.31
C SER A 11 -19.33 -5.24 -8.62
N LYS A 12 -19.92 -4.04 -8.54
CA LYS A 12 -20.25 -3.21 -9.70
C LYS A 12 -19.02 -2.75 -10.49
N ARG A 13 -17.83 -2.80 -9.90
CA ARG A 13 -16.56 -2.33 -10.50
C ARG A 13 -15.56 -3.46 -10.74
N SER A 14 -15.49 -4.43 -9.83
CA SER A 14 -14.52 -5.51 -9.90
C SER A 14 -14.93 -6.68 -9.01
N THR A 15 -14.42 -7.88 -9.31
CA THR A 15 -14.54 -9.06 -8.45
C THR A 15 -13.56 -9.07 -7.27
N LYS A 16 -12.70 -8.03 -7.14
CA LYS A 16 -11.74 -7.93 -6.04
C LYS A 16 -12.45 -7.68 -4.71
N ALA A 17 -12.15 -8.54 -3.74
CA ALA A 17 -12.54 -8.38 -2.34
C ALA A 17 -11.59 -7.42 -1.61
N ASN A 18 -12.14 -6.55 -0.76
CA ASN A 18 -11.36 -5.58 0.00
C ASN A 18 -12.10 -5.10 1.27
N ALA A 19 -11.34 -4.63 2.25
CA ALA A 19 -11.80 -3.93 3.44
C ALA A 19 -10.83 -2.80 3.76
N TYR A 20 -11.31 -1.70 4.31
CA TYR A 20 -10.41 -0.64 4.79
C TYR A 20 -11.03 0.19 5.91
N PHE A 21 -10.15 0.80 6.71
CA PHE A 21 -10.52 1.84 7.67
C PHE A 21 -10.41 3.23 7.03
N SER A 22 -11.36 4.10 7.36
CA SER A 22 -11.32 5.52 7.00
C SER A 22 -11.77 6.39 8.15
N GLY A 23 -11.45 7.69 8.08
CA GLY A 23 -11.79 8.68 9.08
C GLY A 23 -10.57 9.27 9.79
N PHE A 24 -10.77 10.43 10.42
CA PHE A 24 -9.72 11.20 11.07
C PHE A 24 -9.95 11.25 12.60
N GLY A 25 -8.89 10.98 13.37
CA GLY A 25 -8.95 11.03 14.83
C GLY A 25 -9.88 9.99 15.45
N LYS A 26 -10.94 10.46 16.13
CA LYS A 26 -11.88 9.61 16.88
C LYS A 26 -12.99 9.02 16.02
N GLU A 27 -13.32 9.66 14.89
CA GLU A 27 -14.31 9.14 13.96
C GLU A 27 -13.65 8.11 13.04
N LYS A 28 -14.08 6.86 13.18
CA LYS A 28 -13.53 5.73 12.42
C LYS A 28 -14.68 5.00 11.77
N ARG A 29 -14.52 4.69 10.48
CA ARG A 29 -15.48 3.95 9.67
C ARG A 29 -14.78 2.74 9.09
N ILE A 30 -15.40 1.58 9.26
CA ILE A 30 -14.98 0.34 8.60
C ILE A 30 -15.81 0.23 7.33
N THR A 31 -15.14 0.08 6.19
CA THR A 31 -15.83 -0.16 4.91
C THR A 31 -15.48 -1.56 4.42
N LEU A 32 -16.49 -2.38 4.19
CA LEU A 32 -16.39 -3.73 3.65
C LEU A 32 -16.96 -3.77 2.24
N PHE A 33 -16.30 -4.50 1.34
CA PHE A 33 -16.85 -4.73 0.01
C PHE A 33 -17.84 -5.90 0.09
N ASP A 34 -18.94 -5.79 -0.64
CA ASP A 34 -19.89 -6.90 -0.85
C ASP A 34 -19.19 -8.19 -1.34
N THR A 35 -18.23 -8.08 -2.25
CA THR A 35 -17.41 -9.19 -2.73
C THR A 35 -16.62 -9.89 -1.62
N LEU A 36 -16.10 -9.14 -0.64
CA LEU A 36 -15.41 -9.71 0.52
C LEU A 36 -16.38 -10.50 1.41
N ILE A 37 -17.57 -9.95 1.65
CA ILE A 37 -18.59 -10.57 2.49
C ILE A 37 -19.12 -11.86 1.84
N ASN A 38 -19.24 -11.88 0.52
CA ASN A 38 -19.71 -13.06 -0.22
C ASN A 38 -18.64 -14.15 -0.37
N ASP A 39 -17.35 -13.79 -0.35
CA ASP A 39 -16.25 -14.73 -0.61
C ASP A 39 -15.67 -15.36 0.67
N LEU A 40 -15.83 -14.71 1.83
CA LEU A 40 -15.19 -15.08 3.09
C LEU A 40 -16.22 -15.48 4.16
N GLU A 41 -15.82 -16.41 5.02
CA GLU A 41 -16.58 -16.77 6.23
C GLU A 41 -16.46 -15.67 7.29
N GLU A 42 -17.37 -15.62 8.27
CA GLU A 42 -17.34 -14.61 9.33
C GLU A 42 -15.98 -14.56 10.04
N ASP A 43 -15.42 -15.71 10.42
CA ASP A 43 -14.11 -15.76 11.09
C ASP A 43 -12.97 -15.22 10.21
N GLU A 44 -13.05 -15.45 8.89
CA GLU A 44 -12.07 -14.92 7.93
C GLU A 44 -12.20 -13.40 7.79
N ILE A 45 -13.42 -12.87 7.77
CA ILE A 45 -13.70 -11.43 7.73
C ILE A 45 -13.18 -10.77 9.01
N VAL A 46 -13.45 -11.35 10.19
CA VAL A 46 -12.96 -10.82 11.46
C VAL A 46 -11.44 -10.85 11.52
N ALA A 47 -10.78 -11.87 10.96
CA ALA A 47 -9.33 -11.92 10.88
C ALA A 47 -8.74 -10.83 9.96
N VAL A 48 -9.36 -10.57 8.81
CA VAL A 48 -8.99 -9.45 7.93
C VAL A 48 -9.17 -8.12 8.66
N LEU A 49 -10.29 -7.94 9.37
CA LEU A 49 -10.51 -6.73 10.18
C LEU A 49 -9.47 -6.58 11.29
N ALA A 50 -9.05 -7.67 11.94
CA ALA A 50 -7.99 -7.62 12.93
C ALA A 50 -6.65 -7.18 12.32
N HIS A 51 -6.32 -7.62 11.10
CA HIS A 51 -5.14 -7.16 10.36
C HIS A 51 -5.22 -5.65 10.07
N GLU A 52 -6.35 -5.19 9.56
CA GLU A 52 -6.61 -3.78 9.29
C GLU A 52 -6.55 -2.90 10.57
N VAL A 53 -7.05 -3.41 11.71
CA VAL A 53 -6.87 -2.76 13.04
C VAL A 53 -5.39 -2.74 13.44
N GLY A 54 -4.61 -3.75 13.06
CA GLY A 54 -3.16 -3.79 13.24
C GLY A 54 -2.47 -2.59 12.58
N HIS A 55 -2.83 -2.25 11.34
CA HIS A 55 -2.31 -1.05 10.68
C HIS A 55 -2.63 0.23 11.46
N TYR A 56 -3.86 0.33 11.96
CA TYR A 56 -4.27 1.45 12.79
C TYR A 56 -3.48 1.52 14.11
N LYS A 57 -3.38 0.40 14.83
CA LYS A 57 -2.75 0.34 16.16
C LYS A 57 -1.26 0.66 16.11
N LYS A 58 -0.60 0.33 14.99
CA LYS A 58 0.82 0.62 14.75
C LYS A 58 1.06 1.99 14.10
N ASN A 59 0.01 2.80 13.92
CA ASN A 59 0.08 4.15 13.33
C ASN A 59 0.69 4.18 11.91
N HIS A 60 0.53 3.11 11.12
CA HIS A 60 1.12 3.03 9.78
C HIS A 60 0.68 4.17 8.86
N ILE A 61 -0.58 4.62 8.96
CA ILE A 61 -1.10 5.77 8.21
C ILE A 61 -0.37 7.07 8.57
N ILE A 62 -0.09 7.29 9.85
CA ILE A 62 0.63 8.50 10.31
C ILE A 62 2.07 8.48 9.79
N VAL A 63 2.72 7.32 9.84
CA VAL A 63 4.08 7.17 9.29
C VAL A 63 4.07 7.44 7.78
N ASN A 64 3.14 6.84 7.04
CA ASN A 64 3.00 7.09 5.60
C ASN A 64 2.73 8.57 5.30
N LEU A 65 1.91 9.26 6.11
CA LEU A 65 1.64 10.69 5.96
C LEU A 65 2.91 11.53 6.14
N ILE A 66 3.65 11.30 7.22
CA ILE A 66 4.91 12.03 7.50
C ILE A 66 5.90 11.81 6.36
N VAL A 67 6.09 10.56 5.97
CA VAL A 67 7.00 10.19 4.89
C VAL A 67 6.57 10.79 3.55
N SER A 68 5.27 10.83 3.26
CA SER A 68 4.71 11.48 2.06
C SER A 68 4.97 12.98 2.06
N ILE A 69 4.80 13.65 3.19
CA ILE A 69 5.07 15.10 3.33
C ILE A 69 6.56 15.37 3.11
N LEU A 70 7.45 14.60 3.75
CA LEU A 70 8.90 14.74 3.58
C LEU A 70 9.33 14.51 2.13
N THR A 71 8.81 13.45 1.49
CA THR A 71 9.13 13.12 0.09
C THR A 71 8.62 14.20 -0.86
N THR A 72 7.40 14.69 -0.65
CA THR A 72 6.83 15.78 -1.47
C THR A 72 7.63 17.07 -1.28
N GLY A 73 7.96 17.42 -0.03
CA GLY A 73 8.78 18.60 0.27
C GLY A 73 10.16 18.52 -0.38
N PHE A 74 10.80 17.35 -0.33
CA PHE A 74 12.07 17.09 -1.00
C PHE A 74 11.96 17.24 -2.53
N THR A 75 10.92 16.69 -3.15
CA THR A 75 10.68 16.83 -4.60
C THR A 75 10.44 18.27 -5.00
N LEU A 76 9.64 19.02 -4.23
CA LEU A 76 9.39 20.44 -4.48
C LEU A 76 10.63 21.31 -4.27
N TRP A 77 11.48 20.96 -3.31
CA TRP A 77 12.77 21.60 -3.12
C TRP A 77 13.71 21.34 -4.31
N LEU A 78 13.80 20.10 -4.81
CA LEU A 78 14.54 19.82 -6.05
C LEU A 78 13.96 20.59 -7.24
N LEU A 79 12.63 20.61 -7.36
CA LEU A 79 11.96 21.35 -8.43
C LEU A 79 12.25 22.86 -8.35
N SER A 80 12.35 23.44 -7.15
CA SER A 80 12.69 24.87 -7.02
C SER A 80 14.13 25.19 -7.45
N LEU A 81 15.04 24.23 -7.33
CA LEU A 81 16.42 24.37 -7.82
C LEU A 81 16.52 24.26 -9.35
N PHE A 82 15.76 23.35 -9.96
CA PHE A 82 15.95 22.96 -11.36
C PHE A 82 14.84 23.41 -12.32
N GLY A 83 13.61 23.57 -11.85
CA GLY A 83 12.42 23.74 -12.71
C GLY A 83 12.42 25.01 -13.57
N GLY A 84 13.13 26.05 -13.14
CA GLY A 84 13.33 27.29 -13.92
C GLY A 84 14.59 27.31 -14.78
N ASN A 85 15.40 26.25 -14.78
CA ASN A 85 16.68 26.23 -15.48
C ASN A 85 16.47 26.08 -17.01
N PRO A 86 16.89 27.07 -17.84
CA PRO A 86 16.76 26.99 -19.30
C PRO A 86 17.37 25.73 -19.91
N LEU A 87 18.46 25.22 -19.31
CA LEU A 87 19.16 24.01 -19.75
C LEU A 87 18.25 22.78 -19.80
N LEU A 88 17.21 22.71 -18.95
CA LEU A 88 16.25 21.61 -18.98
C LEU A 88 15.39 21.62 -20.25
N SER A 89 15.00 22.82 -20.72
CA SER A 89 14.24 22.95 -21.97
C SER A 89 15.13 22.71 -23.19
N GLU A 90 16.35 23.24 -23.15
CA GLU A 90 17.35 23.05 -24.20
C GLU A 90 17.75 21.58 -24.37
N ALA A 91 17.90 20.83 -23.26
CA ALA A 91 18.21 19.40 -23.28
C ALA A 91 17.12 18.56 -23.97
N LEU A 92 15.88 19.06 -24.04
CA LEU A 92 14.78 18.45 -24.78
C LEU A 92 14.62 19.02 -26.20
N GLY A 93 15.59 19.80 -26.68
CA GLY A 93 15.62 20.37 -28.03
C GLY A 93 14.74 21.62 -28.22
N VAL A 94 14.32 22.27 -27.14
CA VAL A 94 13.48 23.46 -27.20
C VAL A 94 14.33 24.72 -27.09
N ASN A 95 14.38 25.51 -28.17
CA ASN A 95 15.20 26.73 -28.27
C ASN A 95 14.71 27.92 -27.43
N GLN A 96 13.41 27.95 -27.11
CA GLN A 96 12.82 28.99 -26.25
C GLN A 96 12.48 28.38 -24.89
N PRO A 97 13.16 28.79 -23.81
CA PRO A 97 12.93 28.22 -22.49
C PRO A 97 11.46 28.30 -22.07
N SER A 98 10.91 27.17 -21.61
CA SER A 98 9.53 27.07 -21.15
C SER A 98 9.47 26.27 -19.87
N PHE A 99 8.87 26.85 -18.83
CA PHE A 99 8.71 26.19 -17.54
C PHE A 99 7.99 24.83 -17.64
N HIS A 100 7.00 24.72 -18.53
CA HIS A 100 6.25 23.49 -18.77
C HIS A 100 7.15 22.37 -19.32
N ILE A 101 8.07 22.70 -20.24
CA ILE A 101 9.04 21.76 -20.78
C ILE A 101 10.08 21.41 -19.72
N GLY A 102 10.53 22.40 -18.95
CA GLY A 102 11.40 22.18 -17.79
C GLY A 102 10.81 21.19 -16.78
N LEU A 103 9.50 21.24 -16.54
CA LEU A 103 8.80 20.30 -15.66
C LEU A 103 8.80 18.86 -16.22
N VAL A 104 8.65 18.69 -17.54
CA VAL A 104 8.76 17.37 -18.20
C VAL A 104 10.18 16.82 -18.06
N ALA A 105 11.20 17.65 -18.36
CA ALA A 105 12.59 17.24 -18.22
C ALA A 105 12.95 16.88 -16.77
N PHE A 106 12.45 17.68 -15.81
CA PHE A 106 12.58 17.40 -14.40
C PHE A 106 11.96 16.04 -14.04
N GLY A 107 10.75 15.74 -14.53
CA GLY A 107 10.10 14.44 -14.29
C GLY A 107 10.94 13.25 -14.76
N ILE A 108 11.58 13.37 -15.93
CA ILE A 108 12.47 12.34 -16.47
C ILE A 108 13.72 12.19 -15.58
N LEU A 109 14.37 13.31 -15.22
CA LEU A 109 15.57 13.29 -14.38
C LEU A 109 15.29 12.86 -12.95
N TYR A 110 14.07 13.09 -12.45
CA TYR A 110 13.62 12.68 -11.14
C TYR A 110 13.28 11.18 -11.10
N SER A 111 13.03 10.51 -12.24
CA SER A 111 12.57 9.11 -12.26
C SER A 111 13.49 8.13 -11.51
N PRO A 112 14.85 8.21 -11.59
CA PRO A 112 15.71 7.30 -10.84
C PRO A 112 15.65 7.55 -9.33
N ILE A 113 15.50 8.83 -8.91
CA ILE A 113 15.31 9.20 -7.51
C ILE A 113 13.97 8.65 -7.00
N SER A 114 12.92 8.79 -7.81
CA SER A 114 11.60 8.23 -7.51
C SER A 114 11.63 6.70 -7.40
N GLU A 115 12.45 6.03 -8.21
CA GLU A 115 12.57 4.57 -8.17
C GLU A 115 13.26 4.11 -6.87
N ILE A 116 14.37 4.76 -6.48
CA ILE A 116 15.08 4.47 -5.22
C ILE A 116 14.17 4.71 -4.01
N THR A 117 13.45 5.83 -3.98
CA THR A 117 12.48 6.10 -2.92
C THR A 117 11.36 5.06 -2.92
N GLY A 118 10.87 4.65 -4.09
CA GLY A 118 9.92 3.55 -4.25
C GLY A 118 10.38 2.22 -3.64
N LEU A 119 11.65 1.84 -3.83
CA LEU A 119 12.23 0.64 -3.21
C LEU A 119 12.17 0.69 -1.67
N ILE A 120 12.51 1.84 -1.10
CA ILE A 120 12.47 2.08 0.35
C ILE A 120 11.02 2.00 0.84
N MET A 121 10.08 2.65 0.15
CA MET A 121 8.66 2.60 0.51
C MET A 121 8.09 1.18 0.43
N ASN A 122 8.43 0.43 -0.61
CA ASN A 122 8.02 -0.97 -0.75
C ASN A 122 8.58 -1.83 0.39
N TYR A 123 9.82 -1.59 0.82
CA TYR A 123 10.38 -2.28 2.00
C TYR A 123 9.62 -1.95 3.29
N ILE A 124 9.35 -0.67 3.55
CA ILE A 124 8.60 -0.22 4.74
C ILE A 124 7.19 -0.82 4.73
N SER A 125 6.50 -0.75 3.58
CA SER A 125 5.16 -1.32 3.39
C SER A 125 5.14 -2.81 3.72
N ARG A 126 6.11 -3.60 3.21
CA ARG A 126 6.20 -5.03 3.55
C ARG A 126 6.42 -5.28 5.03
N LYS A 127 7.17 -4.42 5.74
CA LYS A 127 7.33 -4.51 7.19
C LYS A 127 6.03 -4.21 7.94
N PHE A 128 5.23 -3.27 7.46
CA PHE A 128 3.92 -2.95 8.03
C PHE A 128 2.94 -4.12 7.89
N GLU A 129 2.92 -4.79 6.73
CA GLU A 129 2.12 -6.00 6.52
C GLU A 129 2.43 -7.09 7.55
N TYR A 130 3.72 -7.38 7.78
CA TYR A 130 4.10 -8.36 8.80
C TYR A 130 3.65 -7.93 10.20
N GLN A 131 3.80 -6.65 10.56
CA GLN A 131 3.34 -6.15 11.86
C GLN A 131 1.82 -6.27 12.04
N ALA A 132 1.06 -6.07 10.96
CA ALA A 132 -0.40 -6.19 10.97
C ALA A 132 -0.86 -7.65 11.02
N ASP A 133 -0.26 -8.54 10.23
CA ASP A 133 -0.48 -10.01 10.28
C ASP A 133 -0.29 -10.55 11.69
N ASN A 134 0.82 -10.15 12.26
CA ASN A 134 1.23 -10.51 13.59
C ASN A 134 0.28 -9.97 14.67
N TYR A 135 -0.21 -8.75 14.50
CA TYR A 135 -1.21 -8.19 15.40
C TYR A 135 -2.50 -9.01 15.34
N ALA A 136 -2.99 -9.33 14.13
CA ALA A 136 -4.17 -10.16 13.93
C ALA A 136 -4.02 -11.55 14.54
N GLN A 137 -2.85 -12.17 14.39
CA GLN A 137 -2.54 -13.46 15.02
C GLN A 137 -2.58 -13.38 16.55
N ALA A 138 -2.07 -12.31 17.14
CA ALA A 138 -2.04 -12.13 18.60
C ALA A 138 -3.40 -11.75 19.19
N THR A 139 -4.27 -11.06 18.45
CA THR A 139 -5.55 -10.55 18.97
C THR A 139 -6.76 -11.37 18.57
N TYR A 140 -6.64 -12.26 17.58
CA TYR A 140 -7.76 -13.04 17.08
C TYR A 140 -7.34 -14.45 16.63
N ASN A 141 -7.07 -14.68 15.35
CA ASN A 141 -6.79 -16.01 14.82
C ASN A 141 -5.93 -15.93 13.54
N GLY A 142 -4.72 -16.50 13.60
CA GLY A 142 -3.80 -16.55 12.45
C GLY A 142 -4.20 -17.54 11.37
N ASP A 143 -4.90 -18.63 11.71
CA ASP A 143 -5.35 -19.63 10.74
C ASP A 143 -6.50 -19.10 9.87
N SER A 144 -7.45 -18.37 10.47
CA SER A 144 -8.51 -17.65 9.73
C SER A 144 -7.92 -16.60 8.79
N LEU A 145 -6.87 -15.89 9.21
CA LEU A 145 -6.16 -14.95 8.32
C LEU A 145 -5.44 -15.69 7.17
N ILE A 146 -4.81 -16.83 7.44
CA ILE A 146 -4.21 -17.64 6.37
C ILE A 146 -5.27 -18.11 5.36
N ALA A 147 -6.43 -18.57 5.86
CA ALA A 147 -7.53 -19.03 5.02
C ALA A 147 -8.05 -17.90 4.13
N SER A 148 -8.29 -16.72 4.68
CA SER A 148 -8.70 -15.54 3.93
C SER A 148 -7.67 -15.14 2.87
N LEU A 149 -6.38 -15.07 3.22
CA LEU A 149 -5.30 -14.72 2.27
C LEU A 149 -5.20 -15.72 1.11
N LYS A 150 -5.45 -17.02 1.35
CA LYS A 150 -5.50 -18.04 0.29
C LYS A 150 -6.68 -17.81 -0.65
N LYS A 151 -7.89 -17.57 -0.12
CA LYS A 151 -9.09 -17.27 -0.91
C LYS A 151 -8.90 -15.99 -1.74
N LEU A 152 -8.40 -14.91 -1.13
CA LEU A 152 -8.10 -13.66 -1.82
C LEU A 152 -7.06 -13.85 -2.94
N SER A 153 -6.00 -14.61 -2.69
CA SER A 153 -4.97 -14.90 -3.69
C SER A 153 -5.52 -15.73 -4.87
N ARG A 154 -6.40 -16.69 -4.59
CA ARG A 154 -7.09 -17.49 -5.62
C ARG A 154 -7.99 -16.61 -6.47
N ASN A 155 -8.83 -15.77 -5.86
CA ASN A 155 -9.82 -14.94 -6.55
C ASN A 155 -9.15 -13.83 -7.40
N THR A 156 -7.94 -13.41 -7.02
CA THR A 156 -7.15 -12.41 -7.76
C THR A 156 -6.12 -13.02 -8.71
N LEU A 157 -6.03 -14.36 -8.81
CA LEU A 157 -5.04 -15.07 -9.62
C LEU A 157 -3.59 -14.63 -9.34
N SER A 158 -3.28 -14.42 -8.05
CA SER A 158 -1.98 -13.93 -7.60
C SER A 158 -0.86 -14.94 -7.89
N ASN A 159 0.32 -14.46 -8.31
CA ASN A 159 1.49 -15.31 -8.46
C ASN A 159 1.95 -15.84 -7.09
N LEU A 160 1.95 -17.17 -6.93
CA LEU A 160 2.30 -17.84 -5.67
C LEU A 160 3.81 -18.01 -5.47
N THR A 161 4.60 -17.93 -6.54
CA THR A 161 6.07 -18.14 -6.51
C THR A 161 6.84 -17.05 -7.26
N PRO A 162 6.59 -15.75 -6.98
CA PRO A 162 7.31 -14.67 -7.63
C PRO A 162 8.80 -14.69 -7.26
N HIS A 163 9.65 -14.30 -8.21
CA HIS A 163 11.09 -14.22 -7.98
C HIS A 163 11.42 -13.17 -6.91
N LYS A 164 12.39 -13.45 -6.03
CA LYS A 164 12.73 -12.58 -4.88
C LYS A 164 13.09 -11.16 -5.29
N ALA A 165 13.82 -10.98 -6.40
CA ALA A 165 14.16 -9.65 -6.91
C ALA A 165 12.92 -8.87 -7.37
N TYR A 166 11.95 -9.56 -8.00
CA TYR A 166 10.70 -8.94 -8.43
C TYR A 166 9.86 -8.49 -7.24
N ILE A 167 9.80 -9.30 -6.18
CA ILE A 167 9.17 -8.91 -4.91
C ILE A 167 9.87 -7.67 -4.33
N PHE A 168 11.21 -7.69 -4.26
CA PHE A 168 11.98 -6.60 -3.68
C PHE A 168 11.68 -5.27 -4.37
N VAL A 169 11.68 -5.26 -5.70
CA VAL A 169 11.49 -4.05 -6.51
C VAL A 169 10.04 -3.59 -6.53
N HIS A 170 9.09 -4.49 -6.83
CA HIS A 170 7.74 -4.09 -7.22
C HIS A 170 6.66 -4.29 -6.16
N TYR A 171 6.87 -5.18 -5.18
CA TYR A 171 5.78 -5.56 -4.29
C TYR A 171 5.75 -4.69 -3.03
N SER A 172 4.65 -4.00 -2.81
CA SER A 172 4.34 -3.32 -1.55
C SER A 172 3.92 -4.29 -0.44
N HIS A 173 3.50 -5.51 -0.80
CA HIS A 173 3.08 -6.55 0.13
C HIS A 173 4.00 -7.78 0.02
N PRO A 174 4.29 -8.50 1.12
CA PRO A 174 4.96 -9.78 1.00
C PRO A 174 4.09 -10.77 0.22
N SER A 175 4.73 -11.73 -0.46
CA SER A 175 4.00 -12.81 -1.14
C SER A 175 3.17 -13.64 -0.15
N LEU A 176 2.12 -14.31 -0.64
CA LEU A 176 1.29 -15.21 0.17
C LEU A 176 2.15 -16.22 0.94
N LEU A 177 3.15 -16.82 0.28
CA LEU A 177 4.04 -17.79 0.90
C LEU A 177 4.87 -17.20 2.05
N GLN A 178 5.31 -15.95 1.92
CA GLN A 178 6.04 -15.26 2.99
C GLN A 178 5.13 -14.96 4.20
N ARG A 179 3.92 -14.46 3.97
CA ARG A 179 2.92 -14.21 5.03
C ARG A 179 2.50 -15.51 5.73
N TYR A 180 2.24 -16.57 4.95
CA TYR A 180 1.94 -17.90 5.47
C TYR A 180 3.04 -18.43 6.40
N ARG A 181 4.31 -18.35 5.97
CA ARG A 181 5.44 -18.78 6.79
C ARG A 181 5.58 -17.96 8.07
N ASN A 182 5.40 -16.65 7.98
CA ASN A 182 5.43 -15.75 9.14
C ASN A 182 4.33 -16.12 10.16
N LEU A 183 3.08 -16.27 9.70
CA LEU A 183 1.95 -16.63 10.57
C LEU A 183 2.08 -18.04 11.16
N LYS A 184 2.68 -18.99 10.44
CA LYS A 184 2.89 -20.36 10.94
C LYS A 184 4.11 -20.53 11.84
N ALA A 185 5.11 -19.66 11.73
CA ALA A 185 6.28 -19.73 12.59
C ALA A 185 5.92 -19.50 14.07
N GLY A 186 4.80 -18.80 14.34
CA GLY A 186 4.48 -18.35 15.70
C GLY A 186 5.50 -17.30 16.16
N TYR A 187 5.09 -16.47 17.10
CA TYR A 187 5.98 -15.50 17.73
C TYR A 187 6.81 -16.12 18.84
#